data_AF-A0A8T7ESG0-F1
#
_entry.id   AF-A0A8T7ESG0-F1
#
_cell.length_a   1.000
_cell.length_b   1.000
_cell.length_c   1.000
_cell.angle_alpha   90.00
_cell.angle_beta   90.00
_cell.angle_gamma   90.00
#
_symmetry.space_group_name_H-M   'P 1'
#
loop_
_entity.id
_entity.type
_entity.pdbx_description
1 polymer ?
#
loop_
_entity_poly.entity_id
_entity_poly.type
_entity_poly.pdbx_seq_one_letter_code
_entity_poly.pdbx_strand_id
1 'polypeptide(L)'
;MPRSRGTRSTCRRCARWPSGIAGAQSADGTFVHIVDARSGQVRDFESSYYPGEAAFGLLRLYLLDPNPRWLETAQRAVGAIIAANADTADDDLPHDHWLLYALSVLHEIDPDAVDRDYVRRLAWVITQAQHRVRVPDSWIGGYFSPPASTPTAIRSEGLCAVLPILAGEDALIAADVRDVVLAGVAFQLQTQITADDTIYLADPARALGGFADELYGYDIRIDTVQHNLSALLCAVNALAGE
;
A
#
# COMPACT_ATOMS: atom_id res chain seq x y z
N MET A 1 23.90 5.66 -10.28
CA MET A 1 23.89 6.77 -9.29
C MET A 1 24.47 6.27 -7.97
N PRO A 2 25.39 6.99 -7.32
CA PRO A 2 26.00 6.51 -6.08
C PRO A 2 25.03 6.71 -4.91
N ARG A 3 24.65 5.60 -4.24
CA ARG A 3 23.86 5.62 -3.01
C ARG A 3 24.64 6.38 -1.92
N SER A 4 24.08 7.49 -1.44
CA SER A 4 24.67 8.26 -0.35
C SER A 4 24.78 7.40 0.91
N ARG A 5 26.00 7.16 1.38
CA ARG A 5 26.28 6.45 2.64
C ARG A 5 25.89 7.33 3.83
N GLY A 6 24.64 7.21 4.27
CA GLY A 6 24.19 7.75 5.55
C GLY A 6 24.97 7.12 6.71
N THR A 7 25.42 7.95 7.64
CA THR A 7 26.30 7.63 8.76
C THR A 7 25.71 6.58 9.72
N ARG A 8 26.55 5.63 10.20
CA ARG A 8 26.21 4.55 11.15
C ARG A 8 25.51 5.00 12.45
N SER A 9 25.51 6.30 12.77
CA SER A 9 24.81 6.89 13.93
C SER A 9 23.28 6.93 13.75
N THR A 10 22.77 7.04 12.53
CA THR A 10 21.33 7.04 12.24
C THR A 10 20.73 5.65 12.49
N CYS A 11 21.46 4.59 12.11
CA CYS A 11 21.07 3.19 12.25
C CYS A 11 20.82 2.76 13.71
N ARG A 12 21.57 3.29 14.69
CA ARG A 12 21.41 2.91 16.11
C ARG A 12 20.11 3.43 16.74
N ARG A 13 19.58 4.58 16.30
CA ARG A 13 18.25 5.06 16.72
C ARG A 13 17.15 4.32 15.96
N CYS A 14 17.39 4.00 14.69
CA CYS A 14 16.51 3.16 13.89
C CYS A 14 16.34 1.75 14.46
N ALA A 15 17.22 1.22 15.30
CA ALA A 15 17.05 -0.14 15.85
C ALA A 15 16.04 -0.24 17.01
N ARG A 16 15.74 0.85 17.74
CA ARG A 16 14.87 0.77 18.94
C ARG A 16 13.39 0.55 18.61
N TRP A 17 12.89 1.22 17.57
CA TRP A 17 11.49 1.12 17.15
C TRP A 17 11.14 -0.23 16.49
N PRO A 18 11.94 -0.73 15.53
CA PRO A 18 11.74 -2.04 14.92
C PRO A 18 11.95 -3.19 15.89
N SER A 19 12.83 -3.04 16.89
CA SER A 19 12.91 -4.00 18.00
C SER A 19 11.59 -4.07 18.79
N GLY A 20 10.87 -2.94 18.90
CA GLY A 20 9.54 -2.87 19.47
C GLY A 20 8.49 -3.56 18.59
N ILE A 21 8.47 -3.25 17.28
CA ILE A 21 7.56 -3.91 16.31
C ILE A 21 7.77 -5.43 16.31
N ALA A 22 9.01 -5.89 16.11
CA ALA A 22 9.31 -7.32 16.13
C ALA A 22 9.12 -7.96 17.51
N GLY A 23 9.18 -7.17 18.59
CA GLY A 23 8.87 -7.63 19.94
C GLY A 23 7.37 -7.71 20.23
N ALA A 24 6.54 -7.04 19.44
CA ALA A 24 5.08 -7.06 19.54
C ALA A 24 4.45 -8.20 18.72
N GLN A 25 5.25 -9.01 18.01
CA GLN A 25 4.76 -10.18 17.27
C GLN A 25 4.52 -11.36 18.20
N SER A 26 3.32 -11.92 18.14
CA SER A 26 2.91 -13.17 18.80
C SER A 26 3.57 -14.39 18.15
N ALA A 27 3.53 -15.53 18.84
CA ALA A 27 4.14 -16.78 18.36
C ALA A 27 3.52 -17.31 17.05
N ASP A 28 2.26 -16.99 16.79
CA ASP A 28 1.53 -17.34 15.57
C ASP A 28 1.78 -16.37 14.39
N GLY A 29 2.62 -15.35 14.57
CA GLY A 29 2.97 -14.37 13.54
C GLY A 29 2.10 -13.11 13.52
N THR A 30 1.01 -13.06 14.30
CA THR A 30 0.16 -11.87 14.47
C THR A 30 0.85 -10.78 15.28
N PHE A 31 0.37 -9.54 15.24
CA PHE A 31 0.95 -8.43 16.01
C PHE A 31 -0.04 -7.84 17.02
N VAL A 32 0.50 -7.44 18.17
CA VAL A 32 -0.17 -6.50 19.07
C VAL A 32 -0.09 -5.10 18.47
N HIS A 33 -1.23 -4.56 18.03
CA HIS A 33 -1.30 -3.32 17.26
C HIS A 33 -1.15 -2.04 18.11
N ILE A 34 -1.92 -1.90 19.19
CA ILE A 34 -1.93 -0.67 20.00
C ILE A 34 -1.70 -1.00 21.47
N VAL A 35 -0.67 -0.39 22.03
CA VAL A 35 -0.34 -0.45 23.46
C VAL A 35 -0.34 0.95 24.04
N ASP A 36 -1.03 1.14 25.17
CA ASP A 36 -0.96 2.38 25.92
C ASP A 36 0.45 2.60 26.47
N ALA A 37 1.10 3.68 26.04
CA ALA A 37 2.50 3.95 26.40
C ALA A 37 2.73 4.18 27.90
N ARG A 38 1.68 4.50 28.69
CA ARG A 38 1.78 4.73 30.13
C ARG A 38 1.44 3.49 30.94
N SER A 39 0.34 2.81 30.61
CA SER A 39 -0.14 1.67 31.37
C SER A 39 0.36 0.32 30.84
N GLY A 40 0.87 0.27 29.60
CA GLY A 40 1.24 -0.97 28.93
C GLY A 40 0.03 -1.82 28.50
N GLN A 41 -1.19 -1.30 28.64
CA GLN A 41 -2.40 -2.03 28.28
C GLN A 41 -2.59 -2.08 26.76
N VAL A 42 -2.87 -3.29 26.25
CA VAL A 42 -3.28 -3.49 24.87
C VAL A 42 -4.69 -2.94 24.69
N ARG A 43 -4.92 -2.20 23.60
CA ARG A 43 -6.27 -1.74 23.22
C ARG A 43 -6.96 -2.83 22.40
N ASP A 44 -8.28 -2.94 22.57
CA ASP A 44 -9.15 -3.87 21.86
C ASP A 44 -9.46 -3.42 20.42
N PHE A 45 -8.49 -2.82 19.74
CA PHE A 45 -8.63 -2.37 18.36
C PHE A 45 -7.48 -2.91 17.51
N GLU A 46 -7.83 -3.72 16.51
CA GLU A 46 -6.91 -4.28 15.55
C GLU A 46 -7.22 -3.72 14.16
N SER A 47 -6.21 -3.08 13.56
CA SER A 47 -6.29 -2.67 12.16
C SER A 47 -5.90 -3.85 11.30
N SER A 48 -6.76 -4.22 10.33
CA SER A 48 -6.46 -5.26 9.35
C SER A 48 -5.24 -4.95 8.47
N TYR A 49 -4.85 -3.67 8.37
CA TYR A 49 -3.72 -3.21 7.56
C TYR A 49 -2.38 -3.16 8.32
N TYR A 50 -2.43 -3.09 9.65
CA TYR A 50 -1.20 -2.92 10.45
C TYR A 50 -0.22 -4.08 10.31
N PRO A 51 -0.65 -5.36 10.29
CA PRO A 51 0.28 -6.47 10.08
C PRO A 51 1.06 -6.37 8.77
N GLY A 52 0.39 -5.97 7.68
CA GLY A 52 1.03 -5.73 6.39
C GLY A 52 2.03 -4.57 6.45
N GLU A 53 1.65 -3.46 7.09
CA GLU A 53 2.52 -2.27 7.27
C GLU A 53 3.78 -2.63 8.10
N ALA A 54 3.60 -3.37 9.19
CA ALA A 54 4.69 -3.84 10.05
C ALA A 54 5.65 -4.77 9.28
N ALA A 55 5.11 -5.70 8.50
CA ALA A 55 5.90 -6.59 7.66
C ALA A 55 6.72 -5.79 6.62
N PHE A 56 6.09 -4.86 5.90
CA PHE A 56 6.77 -4.00 4.94
C PHE A 56 7.88 -3.18 5.60
N GLY A 57 7.60 -2.54 6.74
CA GLY A 57 8.60 -1.77 7.48
C GLY A 57 9.83 -2.59 7.90
N LEU A 58 9.61 -3.82 8.39
CA LEU A 58 10.67 -4.75 8.78
C LEU A 58 11.51 -5.22 7.58
N LEU A 59 10.89 -5.48 6.43
CA LEU A 59 11.61 -5.84 5.20
C LEU A 59 12.45 -4.68 4.66
N ARG A 60 11.89 -3.46 4.67
CA ARG A 60 12.63 -2.24 4.29
C ARG A 60 13.80 -1.99 5.23
N LEU A 61 13.65 -2.30 6.52
CA LEU A 61 14.76 -2.27 7.47
C LEU A 61 15.80 -3.34 7.18
N TYR A 62 15.40 -4.57 6.87
CA TYR A 62 16.31 -5.66 6.53
C TYR A 62 17.24 -5.28 5.36
N LEU A 63 16.73 -4.60 4.34
CA LEU A 63 17.53 -4.08 3.23
C LEU A 63 18.60 -3.04 3.65
N LEU A 64 18.41 -2.36 4.79
CA LEU A 64 19.34 -1.39 5.35
C LEU A 64 20.28 -1.99 6.41
N ASP A 65 19.76 -2.95 7.19
CA ASP A 65 20.41 -3.67 8.28
C ASP A 65 20.03 -5.17 8.17
N PRO A 66 20.87 -6.00 7.52
CA PRO A 66 20.58 -7.41 7.20
C PRO A 66 20.53 -8.37 8.40
N ASN A 67 19.89 -7.96 9.49
CA ASN A 67 19.66 -8.81 10.66
C ASN A 67 18.55 -9.84 10.35
N PRO A 68 18.84 -11.16 10.41
CA PRO A 68 17.87 -12.20 10.09
C PRO A 68 16.54 -12.08 10.85
N ARG A 69 16.57 -11.54 12.06
CA ARG A 69 15.36 -11.32 12.87
C ARG A 69 14.31 -10.48 12.14
N TRP A 70 14.70 -9.46 11.38
CA TRP A 70 13.75 -8.60 10.67
C TRP A 70 13.04 -9.36 9.55
N LEU A 71 13.80 -10.13 8.77
CA LEU A 71 13.28 -10.94 7.68
C LEU A 71 12.36 -12.05 8.22
N GLU A 72 12.81 -12.80 9.22
CA GLU A 72 12.04 -13.89 9.82
C GLU A 72 10.71 -13.40 10.43
N THR A 73 10.74 -12.28 11.15
CA THR A 73 9.51 -11.67 11.70
C THR A 73 8.56 -11.25 10.59
N ALA A 74 9.05 -10.60 9.52
CA ALA A 74 8.21 -10.19 8.41
C ALA A 74 7.60 -11.38 7.65
N GLN A 75 8.39 -12.43 7.39
CA GLN A 75 7.91 -13.66 6.73
C GLN A 75 6.81 -14.35 7.54
N ARG A 76 6.95 -14.44 8.87
CA ARG A 76 5.89 -14.97 9.75
C ARG A 76 4.63 -14.13 9.69
N ALA A 77 4.76 -12.80 9.64
CA ALA A 77 3.61 -11.91 9.53
C ALA A 77 2.86 -12.11 8.20
N VAL A 78 3.59 -12.13 7.09
CA VAL A 78 3.03 -12.40 5.76
C VAL A 78 2.32 -13.75 5.73
N GLY A 79 2.97 -14.80 6.25
CA GLY A 79 2.37 -16.14 6.34
C GLY A 79 1.09 -16.17 7.20
N ALA A 80 1.07 -15.45 8.33
CA ALA A 80 -0.10 -15.35 9.18
C ALA A 80 -1.27 -14.62 8.49
N ILE A 81 -1.00 -13.52 7.77
CA ILE A 81 -2.03 -12.78 7.02
C ILE A 81 -2.62 -13.66 5.90
N ILE A 82 -1.77 -14.35 5.14
CA ILE A 82 -2.22 -15.25 4.07
C ILE A 82 -3.07 -16.40 4.64
N ALA A 83 -2.59 -17.05 5.71
CA ALA A 83 -3.31 -18.15 6.34
C ALA A 83 -4.66 -17.70 6.92
N ALA A 84 -4.73 -16.52 7.53
CA ALA A 84 -5.98 -15.97 8.07
C ALA A 84 -7.01 -15.65 6.98
N ASN A 85 -6.58 -15.42 5.74
CA ASN A 85 -7.44 -15.09 4.60
C ASN A 85 -7.62 -16.23 3.60
N ALA A 86 -7.10 -17.42 3.90
CA ALA A 86 -7.14 -18.56 2.98
C ALA A 86 -8.57 -18.93 2.57
N ASP A 87 -9.49 -18.95 3.54
CA ASP A 87 -10.90 -19.34 3.34
C ASP A 87 -11.85 -18.13 3.20
N THR A 88 -11.35 -16.89 3.23
CA THR A 88 -12.16 -15.68 3.04
C THR A 88 -12.72 -15.67 1.62
N ALA A 89 -14.00 -15.33 1.42
CA ALA A 89 -14.57 -15.19 0.09
C ALA A 89 -13.90 -14.02 -0.66
N ASP A 90 -13.81 -14.09 -1.99
CA ASP A 90 -13.11 -13.07 -2.78
C ASP A 90 -13.71 -11.67 -2.61
N ASP A 91 -15.03 -11.55 -2.48
CA ASP A 91 -15.71 -10.25 -2.26
C ASP A 91 -15.44 -9.64 -0.88
N ASP A 92 -15.06 -10.47 0.11
CA ASP A 92 -14.77 -10.07 1.49
C ASP A 92 -13.27 -9.95 1.76
N LEU A 93 -12.41 -10.31 0.80
CA LEU A 93 -10.97 -10.32 0.96
C LEU A 93 -10.46 -8.88 1.16
N PRO A 94 -9.72 -8.56 2.23
CA PRO A 94 -9.17 -7.22 2.41
C PRO A 94 -8.17 -6.85 1.31
N HIS A 95 -8.33 -5.66 0.72
CA HIS A 95 -7.40 -5.13 -0.29
C HIS A 95 -6.14 -4.55 0.37
N ASP A 96 -5.40 -5.38 1.09
CA ASP A 96 -4.22 -4.95 1.85
C ASP A 96 -3.04 -4.58 0.94
N HIS A 97 -2.97 -3.30 0.60
CA HIS A 97 -1.88 -2.73 -0.19
C HIS A 97 -0.52 -2.77 0.53
N TRP A 98 -0.48 -2.76 1.86
CA TRP A 98 0.77 -2.90 2.61
C TRP A 98 1.33 -4.31 2.49
N LEU A 99 0.45 -5.31 2.48
CA LEU A 99 0.85 -6.69 2.16
C LEU A 99 1.41 -6.79 0.74
N LEU A 100 0.81 -6.14 -0.26
CA LEU A 100 1.36 -6.10 -1.62
C LEU A 100 2.75 -5.46 -1.67
N TYR A 101 2.97 -4.38 -0.91
CA TYR A 101 4.31 -3.81 -0.74
C TYR A 101 5.29 -4.78 -0.08
N ALA A 102 4.86 -5.48 0.98
CA ALA A 102 5.69 -6.47 1.66
C ALA A 102 6.08 -7.62 0.72
N LEU A 103 5.13 -8.15 -0.05
CA LEU A 103 5.35 -9.22 -1.03
C LEU A 103 6.28 -8.78 -2.16
N SER A 104 6.17 -7.53 -2.62
CA SER A 104 7.10 -6.93 -3.60
C SER A 104 8.54 -6.93 -3.07
N VAL A 105 8.77 -6.46 -1.84
CA VAL A 105 10.12 -6.45 -1.25
C VAL A 105 10.63 -7.86 -0.97
N LEU A 106 9.78 -8.77 -0.50
CA LEU A 106 10.15 -10.17 -0.32
C LEU A 106 10.59 -10.79 -1.64
N HIS A 107 9.89 -10.51 -2.74
CA HIS A 107 10.25 -11.01 -4.06
C HIS A 107 11.64 -10.53 -4.50
N GLU A 108 12.02 -9.29 -4.18
CA GLU A 108 13.38 -8.79 -4.45
C GLU A 108 14.47 -9.51 -3.63
N ILE A 109 14.13 -9.94 -2.40
CA ILE A 109 15.07 -10.62 -1.49
C ILE A 109 15.20 -12.10 -1.83
N ASP A 110 14.06 -12.78 -1.95
CA ASP A 110 13.92 -14.21 -2.18
C ASP A 110 12.62 -14.50 -2.95
N PRO A 111 12.67 -14.61 -4.28
CA PRO A 111 11.51 -14.90 -5.11
C PRO A 111 10.76 -16.20 -4.76
N ASP A 112 11.45 -17.18 -4.17
CA ASP A 112 10.88 -18.49 -3.83
C ASP A 112 10.10 -18.46 -2.52
N ALA A 113 10.30 -17.42 -1.69
CA ALA A 113 9.57 -17.22 -0.44
C ALA A 113 8.20 -16.55 -0.62
N VAL A 114 7.83 -16.17 -1.85
CA VAL A 114 6.58 -15.45 -2.15
C VAL A 114 5.50 -16.41 -2.64
N ASP A 115 4.34 -16.37 -1.98
CA ASP A 115 3.13 -17.04 -2.46
C ASP A 115 2.54 -16.28 -3.66
N ARG A 116 2.93 -16.73 -4.86
CA ARG A 116 2.53 -16.16 -6.14
C ARG A 116 1.03 -16.33 -6.44
N ASP A 117 0.44 -17.42 -6.00
CA ASP A 117 -0.98 -17.67 -6.20
C ASP A 117 -1.81 -16.70 -5.36
N TYR A 118 -1.38 -16.40 -4.14
CA TYR A 118 -2.00 -15.36 -3.32
C TYR A 118 -1.81 -13.96 -3.91
N VAL A 119 -0.63 -13.62 -4.42
CA VAL A 119 -0.41 -12.33 -5.14
C VAL A 119 -1.38 -12.19 -6.31
N ARG A 120 -1.52 -13.23 -7.13
CA ARG A 120 -2.45 -13.23 -8.27
C ARG A 120 -3.90 -13.08 -7.82
N ARG A 121 -4.31 -13.81 -6.79
CA ARG A 121 -5.66 -13.74 -6.22
C ARG A 121 -5.97 -12.34 -5.72
N LEU A 122 -5.10 -11.76 -4.90
CA LEU A 122 -5.32 -10.43 -4.33
C LEU A 122 -5.33 -9.34 -5.41
N ALA A 123 -4.41 -9.40 -6.39
CA ALA A 123 -4.41 -8.48 -7.52
C ALA A 123 -5.69 -8.60 -8.37
N TRP A 124 -6.18 -9.81 -8.58
CA TRP A 124 -7.43 -10.07 -9.30
C TRP A 124 -8.64 -9.48 -8.56
N VAL A 125 -8.79 -9.74 -7.26
CA VAL A 125 -9.90 -9.19 -6.46
C VAL A 125 -9.90 -7.65 -6.51
N ILE A 126 -8.73 -7.02 -6.32
CA ILE A 126 -8.60 -5.56 -6.42
C ILE A 126 -8.95 -5.07 -7.83
N THR A 127 -8.60 -5.81 -8.87
CA THR A 127 -8.94 -5.46 -10.26
C THR A 127 -10.45 -5.54 -10.52
N GLN A 128 -11.12 -6.59 -10.02
CA GLN A 128 -12.56 -6.77 -10.21
C GLN A 128 -13.41 -5.74 -9.46
N ALA A 129 -12.91 -5.24 -8.33
CA ALA A 129 -13.63 -4.26 -7.52
C ALA A 129 -13.57 -2.82 -8.06
N GLN A 130 -12.76 -2.55 -9.11
CA GLN A 130 -12.68 -1.21 -9.69
C GLN A 130 -13.93 -0.91 -10.52
N HIS A 131 -14.42 0.32 -10.42
CA HIS A 131 -15.48 0.81 -11.31
C HIS A 131 -14.95 0.94 -12.75
N ARG A 132 -15.37 0.05 -13.64
CA ARG A 132 -14.93 0.03 -15.06
C ARG A 132 -16.06 0.19 -16.08
N VAL A 133 -17.27 -0.23 -15.73
CA VAL A 133 -18.44 -0.23 -16.63
C VAL A 133 -19.72 0.02 -15.85
N ARG A 134 -20.74 0.57 -16.53
CA ARG A 134 -22.10 0.77 -15.97
C ARG A 134 -22.16 1.63 -14.70
N VAL A 135 -21.26 2.60 -14.59
CA VAL A 135 -21.21 3.64 -13.56
C VAL A 135 -21.17 5.02 -14.23
N PRO A 136 -21.37 6.13 -13.49
CA PRO A 136 -21.07 7.46 -14.02
C PRO A 136 -19.63 7.57 -14.52
N ASP A 137 -19.38 8.33 -15.59
CA ASP A 137 -18.03 8.47 -16.16
C ASP A 137 -17.00 8.98 -15.14
N SER A 138 -17.40 9.88 -14.23
CA SER A 138 -16.55 10.38 -13.16
C SER A 138 -16.17 9.33 -12.11
N TRP A 139 -16.83 8.17 -12.10
CA TRP A 139 -16.52 7.08 -11.17
C TRP A 139 -15.54 6.07 -11.74
N ILE A 140 -15.30 6.09 -13.05
CA ILE A 140 -14.40 5.15 -13.72
C ILE A 140 -12.99 5.26 -13.12
N GLY A 141 -12.41 4.11 -12.79
CA GLY A 141 -11.11 4.00 -12.11
C GLY A 141 -11.18 4.06 -10.59
N GLY A 142 -12.29 4.55 -10.03
CA GLY A 142 -12.51 4.68 -8.60
C GLY A 142 -12.91 3.38 -7.91
N TYR A 143 -12.83 3.40 -6.58
CA TYR A 143 -13.22 2.29 -5.69
C TYR A 143 -14.17 2.75 -4.60
N PHE A 144 -15.08 1.85 -4.19
CA PHE A 144 -16.23 2.10 -3.31
C PHE A 144 -17.37 2.89 -3.95
N SER A 145 -18.54 2.89 -3.30
CA SER A 145 -19.72 3.62 -3.76
C SER A 145 -20.24 4.51 -2.61
N PRO A 146 -20.03 5.84 -2.65
CA PRO A 146 -19.34 6.59 -3.70
C PRO A 146 -17.82 6.34 -3.72
N PRO A 147 -17.15 6.59 -4.87
CA PRO A 147 -15.72 6.39 -4.96
C PRO A 147 -14.93 7.51 -4.29
N ALA A 148 -13.79 7.14 -3.70
CA ALA A 148 -12.95 8.05 -2.93
C ALA A 148 -11.47 7.99 -3.36
N SER A 149 -10.74 9.08 -3.10
CA SER A 149 -9.38 9.30 -3.56
C SER A 149 -8.39 8.31 -2.93
N THR A 150 -8.30 8.29 -1.59
CA THR A 150 -7.33 7.42 -0.87
C THR A 150 -7.55 5.93 -1.15
N PRO A 151 -8.78 5.38 -1.09
CA PRO A 151 -9.01 3.97 -1.44
C PRO A 151 -8.56 3.61 -2.86
N THR A 152 -8.64 4.55 -3.79
CA THR A 152 -8.18 4.38 -5.17
C THR A 152 -6.66 4.45 -5.27
N ALA A 153 -6.04 5.41 -4.58
CA ALA A 153 -4.59 5.57 -4.52
C ALA A 153 -3.88 4.33 -3.94
N ILE A 154 -4.30 3.86 -2.75
CA ILE A 154 -3.64 2.73 -2.09
C ILE A 154 -3.72 1.44 -2.90
N ARG A 155 -4.81 1.20 -3.62
CA ARG A 155 -4.98 0.03 -4.49
C ARG A 155 -4.09 0.13 -5.73
N SER A 156 -3.99 1.33 -6.32
CA SER A 156 -3.11 1.60 -7.44
C SER A 156 -1.64 1.39 -7.06
N GLU A 157 -1.23 1.89 -5.88
CA GLU A 157 0.08 1.67 -5.29
C GLU A 157 0.41 0.18 -5.09
N GLY A 158 -0.47 -0.55 -4.41
CA GLY A 158 -0.27 -1.97 -4.12
C GLY A 158 -0.18 -2.82 -5.38
N LEU A 159 -1.10 -2.63 -6.33
CA LEU A 159 -1.08 -3.33 -7.63
C LEU A 159 0.23 -3.09 -8.38
N CYS A 160 0.69 -1.84 -8.38
CA CYS A 160 1.92 -1.45 -9.04
C CYS A 160 3.17 -2.07 -8.41
N ALA A 161 3.19 -2.19 -7.08
CA ALA A 161 4.30 -2.82 -6.38
C ALA A 161 4.52 -4.28 -6.83
N VAL A 162 3.45 -5.00 -7.15
CA VAL A 162 3.51 -6.41 -7.56
C VAL A 162 3.48 -6.62 -9.08
N LEU A 163 3.39 -5.55 -9.89
CA LEU A 163 3.45 -5.66 -11.35
C LEU A 163 4.64 -6.47 -11.87
N PRO A 164 5.88 -6.33 -11.34
CA PRO A 164 7.01 -7.15 -11.78
C PRO A 164 6.81 -8.65 -11.54
N ILE A 165 6.16 -9.02 -10.43
CA ILE A 165 5.85 -10.41 -10.09
C ILE A 165 4.85 -10.97 -11.12
N LEU A 166 3.76 -10.23 -11.34
CA LEU A 166 2.70 -10.62 -12.27
C LEU A 166 3.20 -10.69 -13.71
N ALA A 167 4.05 -9.75 -14.13
CA ALA A 167 4.65 -9.74 -15.46
C ALA A 167 5.59 -10.93 -15.70
N GLY A 168 6.21 -11.45 -14.65
CA GLY A 168 7.01 -12.68 -14.70
C GLY A 168 6.17 -13.95 -14.86
N GLU A 169 4.85 -13.88 -14.67
CA GLU A 169 3.94 -15.02 -14.73
C GLU A 169 3.05 -15.01 -15.97
N ASP A 170 2.35 -13.90 -16.21
CA ASP A 170 1.44 -13.75 -17.34
C ASP A 170 1.38 -12.28 -17.79
N ALA A 171 1.79 -12.06 -19.05
CA ALA A 171 1.81 -10.73 -19.65
C ALA A 171 0.42 -10.11 -19.79
N LEU A 172 -0.64 -10.92 -19.95
CA LEU A 172 -2.02 -10.42 -20.05
C LEU A 172 -2.55 -9.96 -18.70
N ILE A 173 -2.25 -10.68 -17.62
CA ILE A 173 -2.58 -10.26 -16.26
C ILE A 173 -1.87 -8.94 -15.94
N ALA A 174 -0.57 -8.85 -16.25
CA ALA A 174 0.18 -7.63 -16.03
C ALA A 174 -0.34 -6.45 -16.86
N ALA A 175 -0.80 -6.68 -18.09
CA ALA A 175 -1.41 -5.65 -18.93
C ALA A 175 -2.73 -5.14 -18.34
N ASP A 176 -3.65 -6.02 -17.94
CA ASP A 176 -4.93 -5.60 -17.32
C ASP A 176 -4.68 -4.84 -16.01
N VAL A 177 -3.71 -5.29 -15.19
CA VAL A 177 -3.34 -4.57 -13.96
C VAL A 177 -2.75 -3.19 -14.25
N ARG A 178 -1.96 -3.03 -15.32
CA ARG A 178 -1.49 -1.70 -15.75
C ARG A 178 -2.66 -0.80 -16.13
N ASP A 179 -3.62 -1.32 -16.91
CA ASP A 179 -4.81 -0.55 -17.29
C ASP A 179 -5.63 -0.12 -16.06
N VAL A 180 -5.77 -0.99 -15.07
CA VAL A 180 -6.43 -0.70 -13.79
C VAL A 180 -5.70 0.40 -13.02
N VAL A 181 -4.37 0.32 -12.92
CA VAL A 181 -3.54 1.36 -12.27
C VAL A 181 -3.69 2.70 -12.99
N LEU A 182 -3.65 2.72 -14.32
CA LEU A 182 -3.81 3.94 -15.12
C LEU A 182 -5.20 4.55 -14.97
N ALA A 183 -6.25 3.73 -14.98
CA ALA A 183 -7.61 4.20 -14.71
C ALA A 183 -7.74 4.75 -13.29
N GLY A 184 -7.13 4.09 -12.30
CA GLY A 184 -7.10 4.55 -10.91
C GLY A 184 -6.39 5.90 -10.75
N VAL A 185 -5.27 6.11 -11.44
CA VAL A 185 -4.57 7.41 -11.45
C VAL A 185 -5.37 8.48 -12.20
N ALA A 186 -6.06 8.12 -13.29
CA ALA A 186 -6.96 9.05 -13.97
C ALA A 186 -8.11 9.49 -13.05
N PHE A 187 -8.66 8.60 -12.23
CA PHE A 187 -9.63 8.94 -11.19
C PHE A 187 -9.03 9.89 -10.14
N GLN A 188 -7.84 9.57 -9.62
CA GLN A 188 -7.15 10.40 -8.62
C GLN A 188 -6.94 11.84 -9.09
N LEU A 189 -6.56 12.04 -10.36
CA LEU A 189 -6.37 13.36 -10.94
C LEU A 189 -7.66 14.21 -10.95
N GLN A 190 -8.85 13.59 -10.95
CA GLN A 190 -10.12 14.31 -10.81
C GLN A 190 -10.32 14.85 -9.38
N THR A 191 -9.60 14.31 -8.40
CA THR A 191 -9.64 14.78 -6.99
C THR A 191 -8.53 15.76 -6.67
N GLN A 192 -7.67 16.11 -7.64
CA GLN A 192 -6.61 17.09 -7.45
C GLN A 192 -7.17 18.50 -7.40
N ILE A 193 -6.77 19.27 -6.40
CA ILE A 193 -7.14 20.69 -6.27
C ILE A 193 -6.39 21.49 -7.35
N THR A 194 -7.13 21.97 -8.33
CA THR A 194 -6.64 22.83 -9.41
C THR A 194 -6.79 24.31 -9.05
N ALA A 195 -6.28 25.20 -9.90
CA ALA A 195 -6.42 26.64 -9.71
C ALA A 195 -7.89 27.08 -9.62
N ASP A 196 -8.78 26.47 -10.42
CA ASP A 196 -10.21 26.80 -10.44
C ASP A 196 -10.92 26.38 -9.15
N ASP A 197 -10.47 25.31 -8.50
CA ASP A 197 -11.02 24.82 -7.23
C ASP A 197 -10.63 25.73 -6.05
N THR A 198 -9.46 26.37 -6.12
CA THR A 198 -8.93 27.14 -5.00
C THR A 198 -9.77 28.37 -4.62
N ILE A 199 -10.64 28.85 -5.51
CA ILE A 199 -11.49 30.03 -5.25
C ILE A 199 -12.45 29.83 -4.07
N TYR A 200 -12.74 28.58 -3.72
CA TYR A 200 -13.63 28.20 -2.61
C TYR A 200 -12.89 27.90 -1.30
N LEU A 201 -11.56 27.98 -1.28
CA LEU A 201 -10.73 27.53 -0.17
C LEU A 201 -10.16 28.70 0.65
N ALA A 202 -10.04 28.48 1.96
CA ALA A 202 -9.55 29.49 2.90
C ALA A 202 -8.06 29.86 2.68
N ASP A 203 -7.26 28.93 2.18
CA ASP A 203 -5.84 29.14 1.85
C ASP A 203 -5.50 28.51 0.48
N PRO A 204 -5.77 29.23 -0.63
CA PRO A 204 -5.53 28.77 -1.99
C PRO A 204 -4.11 28.26 -2.24
N ALA A 205 -3.11 28.96 -1.71
CA ALA A 205 -1.70 28.66 -1.97
C ALA A 205 -1.27 27.34 -1.32
N ARG A 206 -1.85 26.99 -0.16
CA ARG A 206 -1.57 25.72 0.52
C ARG A 206 -2.37 24.54 -0.04
N ALA A 207 -3.51 24.80 -0.67
CA ALA A 207 -4.38 23.76 -1.20
C ALA A 207 -4.01 23.35 -2.63
N LEU A 208 -3.51 24.27 -3.45
CA LEU A 208 -3.16 24.03 -4.85
C LEU A 208 -2.25 22.80 -5.02
N GLY A 209 -2.68 21.86 -5.87
CA GLY A 209 -1.97 20.61 -6.15
C GLY A 209 -2.14 19.52 -5.10
N GLY A 210 -2.83 19.80 -3.98
CA GLY A 210 -3.28 18.79 -3.04
C GLY A 210 -4.36 17.88 -3.66
N PHE A 211 -4.73 16.83 -2.93
CA PHE A 211 -5.78 15.89 -3.32
C PHE A 211 -6.86 15.89 -2.25
N ALA A 212 -8.11 16.07 -2.67
CA ALA A 212 -9.26 15.93 -1.80
C ALA A 212 -9.59 14.45 -1.55
N ASP A 213 -10.24 14.16 -0.43
CA ASP A 213 -10.61 12.79 -0.06
C ASP A 213 -11.65 12.17 -1.02
N GLU A 214 -12.46 12.98 -1.71
CA GLU A 214 -13.57 12.55 -2.59
C GLU A 214 -13.81 13.54 -3.74
N LEU A 215 -14.63 13.16 -4.73
CA LEU A 215 -14.87 13.95 -5.95
C LEU A 215 -15.55 15.31 -5.71
N TYR A 216 -16.38 15.43 -4.69
CA TYR A 216 -17.21 16.62 -4.44
C TYR A 216 -16.92 17.28 -3.09
N GLY A 217 -15.81 16.88 -2.46
CA GLY A 217 -15.34 17.37 -1.18
C GLY A 217 -14.04 18.18 -1.33
N TYR A 218 -13.73 18.96 -0.32
CA TYR A 218 -12.50 19.77 -0.26
C TYR A 218 -11.62 19.43 0.96
N ASP A 219 -11.94 18.34 1.65
CA ASP A 219 -11.13 17.87 2.77
C ASP A 219 -9.81 17.31 2.24
N ILE A 220 -8.71 17.94 2.65
CA ILE A 220 -7.34 17.56 2.26
C ILE A 220 -6.63 17.02 3.48
N ARG A 221 -6.29 15.72 3.44
CA ARG A 221 -5.47 15.06 4.46
C ARG A 221 -4.08 14.78 3.92
N ILE A 222 -3.08 14.87 4.80
CA ILE A 222 -1.69 14.54 4.43
C ILE A 222 -1.56 13.12 3.88
N ASP A 223 -2.27 12.18 4.49
CA ASP A 223 -2.33 10.76 4.10
C ASP A 223 -2.84 10.59 2.66
N THR A 224 -3.94 11.26 2.33
CA THR A 224 -4.53 11.29 0.98
C THR A 224 -3.54 11.80 -0.05
N VAL A 225 -2.86 12.92 0.25
CA VAL A 225 -1.84 13.48 -0.67
C VAL A 225 -0.66 12.52 -0.86
N GLN A 226 -0.19 11.88 0.21
CA GLN A 226 0.96 10.96 0.17
C GLN A 226 0.67 9.72 -0.67
N HIS A 227 -0.52 9.15 -0.52
CA HIS A 227 -0.93 7.97 -1.29
C HIS A 227 -1.14 8.31 -2.76
N ASN A 228 -1.86 9.39 -3.06
CA ASN A 228 -2.05 9.85 -4.44
C ASN A 228 -0.69 10.09 -5.13
N LEU A 229 0.23 10.80 -4.47
CA LEU A 229 1.55 11.03 -5.04
C LEU A 229 2.32 9.72 -5.29
N SER A 230 2.23 8.75 -4.37
CA SER A 230 2.89 7.46 -4.50
C SER A 230 2.34 6.65 -5.68
N ALA A 231 1.01 6.62 -5.85
CA ALA A 231 0.34 6.01 -6.99
C ALA A 231 0.75 6.67 -8.33
N LEU A 232 0.75 8.01 -8.39
CA LEU A 232 1.16 8.76 -9.57
C LEU A 232 2.62 8.47 -9.97
N LEU A 233 3.55 8.48 -9.00
CA LEU A 233 4.96 8.16 -9.25
C LEU A 233 5.15 6.73 -9.77
N CYS A 234 4.40 5.79 -9.19
CA CYS A 234 4.36 4.42 -9.68
C CYS A 234 3.89 4.37 -11.15
N ALA A 235 2.77 5.02 -11.49
CA ALA A 235 2.20 4.97 -12.83
C ALA A 235 3.14 5.55 -13.88
N VAL A 236 3.85 6.64 -13.55
CA VAL A 236 4.88 7.21 -14.43
C VAL A 236 6.00 6.19 -14.70
N ASN A 237 6.46 5.46 -13.68
CA ASN A 237 7.48 4.43 -13.87
C ASN A 237 6.95 3.23 -14.67
N ALA A 238 5.69 2.85 -14.47
CA ALA A 238 5.04 1.78 -15.23
C ALA A 238 4.92 2.13 -16.72
N LEU A 239 4.64 3.40 -17.04
CA LEU A 239 4.58 3.92 -18.42
C LEU A 239 5.96 4.11 -19.06
N ALA A 240 6.99 4.42 -18.26
CA ALA A 240 8.35 4.64 -18.77
C ALA A 240 9.11 3.33 -19.09
N GLY A 241 8.54 2.18 -18.76
CA GLY A 241 9.09 0.85 -19.06
C GLY A 241 8.66 0.25 -20.41
N GLU A 242 7.93 1.02 -21.23
CA GLU A 242 7.57 0.68 -22.62
C GLU A 242 8.66 1.08 -23.64
#